data_AF-A0A5K0YK90-F1
#
_entry.id   AF-A0A5K0YK90-F1
#
_cell.length_a   1.000
_cell.length_b   1.000
_cell.length_c   1.000
_cell.angle_alpha   90.00
_cell.angle_beta   90.00
_cell.angle_gamma   90.00
#
_symmetry.space_group_name_H-M   'P 1'
#
loop_
_entity.id
_entity.type
_entity.pdbx_description
1 polymer ?
#
loop_
_entity_poly.entity_id
_entity_poly.type
_entity_poly.pdbx_seq_one_letter_code
_entity_poly.pdbx_strand_id
1 'polypeptide(L)' 'IIQLVPSPDLGNFFAWVVVEDIMFKVPLNVPRVFYLNTRAPITEEFPGKRVNKTLPHARPSFNLIE' A
#
# COMPACT_ATOMS: atom_id res chain seq x y z
N ILE A 1 -5.47 -21.32 -6.93
CA ILE A 1 -4.95 -20.29 -7.87
C ILE A 1 -5.72 -18.99 -7.61
N ILE A 2 -5.04 -17.84 -7.61
CA ILE A 2 -5.67 -16.52 -7.50
C ILE A 2 -5.32 -15.71 -8.74
N GLN A 3 -6.32 -15.19 -9.44
CA GLN A 3 -6.13 -14.28 -10.57
C GLN A 3 -6.76 -12.93 -10.24
N LEU A 4 -5.96 -11.87 -10.31
CA LEU A 4 -6.43 -10.50 -10.15
C LEU A 4 -6.81 -9.90 -11.50
N VAL A 5 -7.96 -9.24 -11.54
CA VAL A 5 -8.47 -8.53 -12.71
C VAL A 5 -8.65 -7.06 -12.31
N PRO A 6 -8.07 -6.10 -13.05
CA PRO A 6 -8.22 -4.68 -12.74
C PRO A 6 -9.68 -4.24 -12.95
N SER A 7 -10.16 -3.32 -12.10
CA SER A 7 -11.38 -2.56 -12.37
C SER A 7 -11.05 -1.15 -12.88
N PRO A 8 -12.04 -0.41 -13.41
CA PRO A 8 -11.86 1.01 -13.76
C PRO A 8 -11.52 1.90 -12.56
N ASP A 9 -11.90 1.49 -11.36
CA ASP A 9 -11.69 2.25 -10.13
C ASP A 9 -10.29 2.00 -9.57
N LEU A 10 -9.54 3.08 -9.32
CA LEU A 10 -8.17 2.98 -8.82
C LEU A 10 -8.11 2.25 -7.47
N GLY A 11 -7.25 1.23 -7.39
CA GLY A 11 -7.06 0.45 -6.17
C GLY A 11 -8.11 -0.64 -5.98
N ASN A 12 -9.14 -0.72 -6.82
CA ASN A 12 -10.11 -1.80 -6.79
C ASN A 12 -9.78 -2.87 -7.84
N PHE A 13 -9.98 -4.12 -7.45
CA PHE A 13 -9.73 -5.30 -8.28
C PHE A 13 -10.82 -6.33 -8.05
N PHE A 14 -10.94 -7.30 -8.96
CA PHE A 14 -11.64 -8.55 -8.70
C PHE A 14 -10.63 -9.68 -8.62
N ALA A 15 -10.72 -10.51 -7.59
CA ALA A 15 -10.00 -11.76 -7.51
C ALA A 15 -10.90 -12.92 -7.93
N TRP A 16 -10.44 -13.70 -8.89
CA TRP A 16 -10.92 -15.05 -9.14
C TRP A 16 -10.12 -16.01 -8.28
N VAL A 17 -10.80 -16.69 -7.35
CA VAL A 17 -10.17 -17.59 -6.38
C VAL A 17 -10.84 -18.94 -6.45
N VAL A 18 -10.05 -20.01 -6.52
CA VAL A 18 -10.55 -21.40 -6.44
C VAL A 18 -10.35 -21.92 -5.03
N VAL A 19 -11.44 -22.32 -4.37
CA VAL A 19 -11.47 -22.92 -3.04
C VAL A 19 -12.35 -24.17 -3.12
N GLU A 20 -11.81 -25.33 -2.73
CA GLU A 20 -12.55 -26.61 -2.74
C GLU A 20 -13.27 -26.88 -4.08
N ASP A 21 -12.56 -26.68 -5.20
CA ASP A 21 -13.07 -26.82 -6.57
C ASP A 21 -14.21 -25.85 -6.97
N ILE A 22 -14.53 -24.87 -6.13
CA ILE A 22 -15.50 -23.81 -6.41
C ILE A 22 -14.76 -22.52 -6.77
N MET A 23 -15.20 -21.88 -7.86
CA MET A 23 -14.64 -20.60 -8.31
C MET A 23 -15.45 -19.43 -7.76
N PHE A 24 -14.79 -18.52 -7.04
CA PHE A 24 -15.36 -17.32 -6.45
C PHE A 24 -14.84 -16.06 -7.14
N LYS A 25 -15.73 -15.07 -7.32
CA LYS A 25 -15.38 -13.70 -7.73
C LYS A 25 -15.50 -12.78 -6.52
N VAL A 26 -14.38 -12.26 -6.04
CA VAL A 26 -14.34 -11.42 -4.83
C VAL A 26 -13.90 -10.00 -5.20
N PRO A 27 -14.66 -8.95 -4.84
CA PRO A 27 -14.19 -7.57 -4.96
C PRO A 27 -13.11 -7.30 -3.91
N LEU A 28 -12.02 -6.67 -4.32
CA LEU A 28 -10.88 -6.32 -3.47
C LEU A 28 -10.61 -4.83 -3.55
N ASN A 29 -10.49 -4.18 -2.39
CA ASN A 29 -9.92 -2.84 -2.26
C ASN A 29 -8.49 -2.97 -1.75
N VAL A 30 -7.52 -2.51 -2.54
CA VAL A 30 -6.09 -2.60 -2.26
C VAL A 30 -5.54 -1.18 -2.08
N PRO A 31 -5.45 -0.68 -0.83
CA PRO A 31 -4.88 0.62 -0.57
C PRO A 31 -3.38 0.64 -0.88
N ARG A 32 -2.88 1.77 -1.38
CA ARG A 32 -1.45 2.00 -1.55
C ARG A 32 -0.92 2.70 -0.31
N VAL A 33 0.17 2.18 0.23
CA VAL A 33 0.92 2.79 1.33
C VAL A 33 2.21 3.36 0.76
N PHE A 34 2.49 4.62 1.07
CA PHE A 34 3.68 5.31 0.58
C PHE A 34 4.60 5.65 1.74
N TYR A 35 5.90 5.47 1.55
CA TYR A 35 6.92 5.90 2.51
C TYR A 35 7.60 7.15 1.98
N LEU A 36 7.42 8.27 2.68
CA LEU A 36 8.02 9.55 2.29
C LEU A 36 9.09 9.93 3.30
N ASN A 37 10.31 10.19 2.81
CA ASN A 37 11.40 10.72 3.64
C ASN A 37 11.49 12.23 3.43
N THR A 38 10.92 13.02 4.33
CA THR A 38 10.88 14.48 4.21
C THR A 38 11.95 15.13 5.09
N ARG A 39 12.56 16.22 4.60
CA ARG A 39 13.51 17.02 5.39
C ARG A 39 12.81 18.03 6.30
N ALA A 40 11.61 18.46 5.93
CA ALA A 40 10.80 19.37 6.73
C ALA A 40 10.20 18.62 7.95
N PRO A 41 10.12 19.25 9.13
CA PRO A 41 9.38 18.70 10.25
C PRO A 41 7.89 18.53 9.87
N ILE A 42 7.26 17.52 10.44
CA ILE A 42 5.82 17.28 10.29
C ILE A 42 5.09 18.47 10.89
N THR A 43 4.37 19.23 10.06
CA THR A 43 3.35 20.17 10.56
C THR A 43 2.15 19.34 11.04
N GLU A 44 1.41 19.81 12.03
CA GLU A 44 0.23 19.10 12.58
C GLU A 44 -0.82 18.73 11.52
N GLU A 45 -0.75 19.36 10.34
CA GLU A 45 -1.62 19.14 9.19
C GLU A 45 -1.19 18.00 8.24
N PHE A 46 0.01 17.43 8.39
CA PHE A 46 0.48 16.41 7.44
C PHE A 46 -0.15 15.03 7.76
N PRO A 47 -0.88 14.41 6.82
CA PRO A 47 -1.44 13.08 7.02
C PRO A 47 -0.33 12.04 6.89
N GLY A 48 0.19 11.55 8.02
CA GLY A 48 1.17 10.47 8.02
C GLY A 48 1.72 10.17 9.41
N LYS A 49 2.04 8.91 9.67
CA LYS A 49 2.66 8.48 10.93
C LYS A 49 4.16 8.34 10.75
N ARG A 50 4.95 8.88 11.69
CA ARG A 50 6.41 8.64 11.69
C ARG A 50 6.70 7.15 11.91
N VAL A 51 7.55 6.57 11.07
CA VAL A 51 7.91 5.14 11.12
C VAL A 51 9.41 4.91 11.03
N ASN A 52 9.86 3.73 11.46
CA ASN A 52 11.24 3.28 11.32
C ASN A 52 11.31 2.05 10.41
N LYS A 53 10.98 2.24 9.13
CA LYS A 53 11.00 1.23 8.07
C LYS A 53 12.10 1.56 7.04
N THR A 54 13.28 1.93 7.52
CA THR A 54 14.40 2.31 6.66
C THR A 54 15.07 1.07 6.08
N LEU A 55 15.25 1.05 4.75
CA LEU A 55 16.03 0.02 4.08
C LEU A 55 17.54 0.37 4.16
N PRO A 56 18.45 -0.61 4.06
CA PRO A 56 19.88 -0.34 3.98
C PRO A 56 20.19 0.56 2.77
N HIS A 57 20.62 1.79 3.02
CA HIS A 57 20.96 2.75 1.98
C HIS A 57 21.97 3.78 2.50
N ALA A 58 22.71 4.42 1.59
CA ALA A 58 23.79 5.35 1.94
C ALA A 58 23.31 6.73 2.40
N ARG A 59 22.02 7.06 2.26
CA ARG A 59 21.48 8.38 2.58
C ARG A 59 20.89 8.40 3.99
N PRO A 60 20.92 9.55 4.69
CA PRO A 60 20.25 9.68 5.97
C PRO A 60 18.74 9.65 5.81
N SER A 61 18.07 8.96 6.73
CA SER A 61 16.63 9.08 6.95
C SER A 61 16.37 10.27 7.86
N PHE A 62 15.51 11.19 7.42
CA PHE A 62 15.08 12.36 8.19
C PHE A 62 13.74 12.03 8.85
N ASN A 63 12.64 12.56 8.34
CA ASN A 63 11.29 12.27 8.81
C ASN A 63 10.64 11.26 7.86
N LEU A 64 10.90 9.96 8.09
CA LEU A 64 10.22 8.89 7.36
C LEU A 64 8.79 8.74 7.88
N ILE A 65 7.83 8.92 6.99
CA ILE A 65 6.39 8.84 7.28
C ILE A 65 5.71 7.83 6.37
N GLU A 66 4.69 7.18 6.93
CA GLU A 66 3.76 6.23 6.29
C GLU A 66 2.33 6.77 6.29
#